data_AF-A0A2S7KB12-F1
#
_entry.id   AF-A0A2S7KB12-F1
#
_cell.length_a   1.000
_cell.length_b   1.000
_cell.length_c   1.000
_cell.angle_alpha   90.00
_cell.angle_beta   90.00
_cell.angle_gamma   90.00
#
_symmetry.space_group_name_H-M   'P 1'
#
loop_
_entity.id
_entity.type
_entity.pdbx_description
1 polymer ?
#
loop_
_entity_poly.entity_id
_entity_poly.type
_entity_poly.pdbx_seq_one_letter_code
_entity_poly.pdbx_strand_id
1 'polypeptide(L)'
;MGVNWAFTLQLWMIAQGPALAFSFAAVDGATALAMYRMAERRWFPAPLVFVHGFLAVYHLYTAFIGPDKYWVVVALNRVFDVEIIYVAGCGLYRIAVLNRRRAG
;
A
#
# COMPACT_ATOMS: atom_id res chain seq x y z
N MET A 1 -4.14 -11.60 -13.46
CA MET A 1 -3.95 -10.58 -12.40
C MET A 1 -5.22 -10.29 -11.58
N GLY A 2 -6.43 -10.74 -11.98
CA GLY A 2 -7.67 -10.50 -11.20
C GLY A 2 -7.91 -11.44 -9.99
N VAL A 3 -7.16 -12.54 -9.87
CA VAL A 3 -7.40 -13.58 -8.84
C VAL A 3 -6.94 -13.13 -7.45
N ASN A 4 -5.94 -12.25 -7.36
CA ASN A 4 -5.40 -11.80 -6.07
C ASN A 4 -6.35 -10.80 -5.37
N TRP A 5 -7.01 -9.91 -6.14
CA TRP A 5 -7.96 -8.92 -5.61
C TRP A 5 -9.25 -9.57 -5.08
N ALA A 6 -9.78 -10.57 -5.80
CA ALA A 6 -10.94 -11.33 -5.34
C ALA A 6 -10.65 -12.14 -4.06
N PHE A 7 -9.42 -12.65 -3.91
CA PHE A 7 -9.01 -13.39 -2.71
C PHE A 7 -8.80 -12.48 -1.49
N THR A 8 -8.20 -11.29 -1.70
CA THR A 8 -8.11 -10.28 -0.63
C THR A 8 -9.50 -9.77 -0.23
N LEU A 9 -10.40 -9.57 -1.19
CA LEU A 9 -11.81 -9.25 -0.90
C LEU A 9 -12.57 -10.37 -0.18
N GLN A 10 -12.31 -11.63 -0.51
CA GLN A 10 -12.93 -12.77 0.18
C GLN A 10 -12.47 -12.86 1.64
N LEU A 11 -11.17 -12.68 1.91
CA LEU A 11 -10.67 -12.56 3.29
C LEU A 11 -11.31 -11.36 4.02
N TRP A 12 -11.59 -10.27 3.29
CA TRP A 12 -12.24 -9.06 3.80
C TRP A 12 -13.72 -9.26 4.13
N MET A 13 -14.47 -10.05 3.35
CA MET A 13 -15.88 -10.35 3.63
C MET A 13 -16.06 -11.26 4.85
N ILE A 14 -15.06 -12.10 5.15
CA ILE A 14 -15.09 -13.07 6.25
C ILE A 14 -14.59 -12.45 7.56
N ALA A 15 -13.60 -11.55 7.50
CA ALA A 15 -13.11 -10.86 8.68
C ALA A 15 -13.95 -9.59 8.94
N GLN A 16 -14.82 -9.59 9.95
CA GLN A 16 -15.63 -8.42 10.30
C GLN A 16 -15.23 -7.86 11.66
N GLY A 17 -15.16 -6.53 11.74
CA GLY A 17 -15.01 -5.80 13.00
C GLY A 17 -13.66 -5.10 13.21
N PRO A 18 -13.43 -4.54 14.41
CA PRO A 18 -12.25 -3.70 14.70
C PRO A 18 -10.92 -4.45 14.55
N ALA A 19 -10.91 -5.76 14.82
CA ALA A 19 -9.73 -6.60 14.69
C ALA A 19 -9.14 -6.62 13.27
N LEU A 20 -9.99 -6.51 12.24
CA LEU A 20 -9.55 -6.43 10.85
C LEU A 20 -8.83 -5.10 10.58
N ALA A 21 -9.37 -3.98 11.08
CA ALA A 21 -8.75 -2.68 10.94
C ALA A 21 -7.39 -2.61 11.64
N PHE A 22 -7.26 -3.20 12.83
CA PHE A 22 -5.96 -3.33 13.51
C PHE A 22 -4.95 -4.19 12.73
N SER A 23 -5.42 -5.28 12.10
CA SER A 23 -4.56 -6.14 11.28
C SER A 23 -4.02 -5.40 10.06
N PHE A 24 -4.85 -4.62 9.37
CA PHE A 24 -4.39 -3.77 8.26
C PHE A 24 -3.44 -2.68 8.73
N ALA A 25 -3.75 -2.01 9.84
CA ALA A 25 -2.85 -1.02 10.42
C ALA A 25 -1.47 -1.61 10.77
N ALA A 26 -1.43 -2.85 11.27
CA ALA A 26 -0.18 -3.55 11.55
C ALA A 26 0.60 -3.89 10.27
N VAL A 27 -0.08 -4.36 9.22
CA VAL A 27 0.54 -4.67 7.93
C VAL A 27 1.10 -3.40 7.27
N ASP A 28 0.32 -2.32 7.23
CA ASP A 28 0.78 -1.05 6.67
C ASP A 28 1.91 -0.45 7.51
N GLY A 29 1.83 -0.53 8.84
CA GLY A 29 2.91 -0.10 9.72
C GLY A 29 4.21 -0.89 9.49
N ALA A 30 4.12 -2.21 9.36
CA ALA A 30 5.27 -3.05 9.05
C ALA A 30 5.85 -2.75 7.66
N THR A 31 4.98 -2.50 6.67
CA THR A 31 5.39 -2.15 5.30
C THR A 31 6.06 -0.78 5.26
N ALA A 32 5.51 0.21 5.94
CA ALA A 32 6.10 1.54 6.12
C ALA A 32 7.48 1.44 6.78
N LEU A 33 7.62 0.64 7.83
CA LEU A 33 8.90 0.40 8.51
C LEU A 33 9.92 -0.29 7.59
N ALA A 34 9.51 -1.30 6.84
CA ALA A 34 10.37 -1.99 5.88
C ALA A 34 10.85 -1.02 4.80
N MET A 35 9.94 -0.22 4.23
CA MET A 35 10.27 0.80 3.23
C MET A 35 11.15 1.90 3.80
N TYR A 36 10.96 2.29 5.07
CA TYR A 36 11.77 3.29 5.76
C TYR A 36 13.23 2.81 5.88
N ARG A 37 13.42 1.55 6.30
CA ARG A 37 14.75 0.92 6.33
C ARG A 37 15.38 0.82 4.94
N MET A 38 14.58 0.62 3.89
CA MET A 38 15.06 0.64 2.50
C MET A 38 15.37 2.06 2.00
N ALA A 39 14.67 3.08 2.52
CA ALA A 39 14.78 4.48 2.12
C ALA A 39 16.03 5.18 2.70
N GLU A 40 16.63 4.66 3.78
CA GLU A 40 17.83 5.23 4.41
C GLU A 40 19.00 5.50 3.44
N ARG A 41 18.97 4.95 2.22
CA ARG A 41 19.97 5.22 1.17
C ARG A 41 19.39 5.55 -0.20
N ARG A 42 18.07 5.67 -0.36
CA ARG A 42 17.42 5.85 -1.67
C ARG A 42 16.17 6.71 -1.55
N TRP A 43 15.99 7.67 -2.45
CA TRP A 43 14.80 8.54 -2.49
C TRP A 43 13.53 7.81 -2.97
N PHE A 44 13.70 6.72 -3.72
CA PHE A 44 12.59 5.99 -4.35
C PHE A 44 11.56 5.35 -3.41
N PRO A 45 11.91 4.80 -2.23
CA PRO A 45 10.92 4.22 -1.32
C PRO A 45 10.24 5.27 -0.43
N ALA A 46 10.77 6.51 -0.36
CA ALA A 46 10.29 7.51 0.58
C ALA A 46 8.79 7.85 0.42
N PRO A 47 8.24 8.00 -0.79
CA PRO A 47 6.80 8.23 -0.95
C PRO A 47 5.95 7.08 -0.40
N LEU A 48 6.39 5.83 -0.59
CA LEU A 48 5.68 4.64 -0.09
C LEU A 48 5.68 4.56 1.44
N VAL A 49 6.73 5.04 2.10
CA VAL A 49 6.78 5.14 3.57
C VAL A 49 5.65 6.02 4.09
N PHE A 50 5.46 7.20 3.47
CA PHE A 50 4.41 8.13 3.88
C PHE A 50 3.01 7.59 3.58
N VAL A 51 2.82 6.96 2.42
CA VAL A 51 1.52 6.41 2.04
C VAL A 51 1.12 5.27 2.99
N HIS A 52 1.98 4.28 3.23
CA HIS A 52 1.68 3.20 4.17
C HIS A 52 1.57 3.70 5.62
N GLY A 53 2.39 4.68 6.03
CA GLY A 53 2.26 5.29 7.35
C GLY A 53 0.90 5.99 7.53
N PHE A 54 0.43 6.71 6.52
CA PHE A 54 -0.89 7.32 6.50
C PHE A 54 -2.01 6.28 6.51
N LEU A 55 -1.91 5.21 5.71
CA LEU A 55 -2.87 4.11 5.70
C LEU A 55 -2.97 3.43 7.08
N ALA A 56 -1.85 3.21 7.76
CA ALA A 56 -1.86 2.64 9.11
C ALA A 56 -2.66 3.52 10.10
N VAL A 57 -2.42 4.84 10.08
CA VAL A 57 -3.17 5.81 10.90
C VAL A 57 -4.64 5.84 10.51
N TYR A 58 -4.94 5.79 9.21
CA TYR A 58 -6.31 5.78 8.70
C TYR A 58 -7.08 4.51 9.11
N HIS A 59 -6.43 3.35 9.08
CA HIS A 59 -7.00 2.09 9.57
C HIS A 59 -7.26 2.13 11.07
N LEU A 60 -6.36 2.72 11.87
CA LEU A 60 -6.62 2.93 13.30
C LEU A 60 -7.81 3.88 13.52
N TYR A 61 -7.85 5.01 12.81
CA TYR A 61 -8.98 5.96 12.88
C TYR A 61 -10.32 5.29 12.57
N THR A 62 -10.37 4.46 11.52
CA THR A 62 -11.59 3.75 11.11
C THR A 62 -12.00 2.68 12.12
N ALA A 63 -11.06 2.10 12.88
CA ALA A 63 -11.36 1.17 13.97
C ALA A 63 -12.11 1.83 15.14
N PHE A 64 -11.85 3.11 15.42
CA PHE A 64 -12.43 3.81 16.59
C PHE A 64 -13.71 4.58 16.28
N ILE A 65 -13.85 5.13 15.06
CA ILE A 65 -14.93 6.08 14.75
C ILE A 65 -16.07 5.43 13.94
N GLY A 66 -15.91 4.17 13.52
CA GLY A 66 -16.91 3.46 12.71
C GLY A 66 -17.34 4.25 11.47
N PRO A 67 -16.40 4.80 10.67
CA PRO A 67 -16.74 5.57 9.48
C PRO A 67 -17.51 4.73 8.47
N ASP A 68 -18.23 5.44 7.60
CA ASP A 68 -19.03 4.84 6.54
C ASP A 68 -18.16 3.91 5.69
N LYS A 69 -18.40 2.59 5.83
CA LYS A 69 -17.58 1.53 5.24
C LYS A 69 -17.42 1.70 3.73
N TYR A 70 -18.39 2.33 3.07
CA TYR A 70 -18.34 2.60 1.64
C TYR A 70 -17.19 3.55 1.27
N TRP A 71 -17.11 4.71 1.92
CA TRP A 71 -16.09 5.73 1.61
C TRP A 71 -14.68 5.27 1.97
N VAL A 72 -14.55 4.49 3.05
CA VAL A 72 -13.28 3.85 3.43
C VAL A 72 -12.78 2.94 2.32
N VAL A 73 -13.64 2.08 1.78
CA VAL A 73 -13.27 1.15 0.70
C VAL A 73 -12.90 1.91 -0.57
N VAL A 74 -13.67 2.94 -0.95
CA VAL A 74 -13.36 3.75 -2.12
C VAL A 74 -12.00 4.45 -1.98
N ALA A 75 -11.73 5.06 -0.82
CA ALA A 75 -10.45 5.73 -0.56
C ALA A 75 -9.28 4.74 -0.61
N LEU A 76 -9.38 3.60 0.10
CA LEU A 76 -8.33 2.58 0.12
C LEU A 76 -8.06 2.01 -1.27
N ASN A 77 -9.09 1.75 -2.07
CA ASN A 77 -8.91 1.23 -3.41
C ASN A 77 -8.19 2.24 -4.33
N ARG A 78 -8.47 3.55 -4.17
CA ARG A 78 -7.75 4.60 -4.92
C ARG A 78 -6.30 4.76 -4.48
N VAL A 79 -6.03 4.66 -3.19
CA VAL A 79 -4.63 4.70 -2.70
C VAL A 79 -3.85 3.51 -3.22
N PHE A 80 -4.44 2.32 -3.22
CA PHE A 80 -3.84 1.11 -3.77
C PHE A 80 -3.54 1.23 -5.29
N ASP A 81 -4.48 1.78 -6.07
CA ASP A 81 -4.27 2.04 -7.51
C ASP A 81 -3.03 2.94 -7.71
N VAL A 82 -2.89 4.00 -6.90
CA VAL A 82 -1.77 4.94 -6.97
C VAL A 82 -0.44 4.26 -6.59
N GLU A 83 -0.42 3.42 -5.56
CA GLU A 83 0.76 2.64 -5.16
C GLU A 83 1.24 1.71 -6.29
N ILE A 84 0.32 0.97 -6.91
CA ILE A 84 0.64 0.09 -8.04
C ILE A 84 1.24 0.90 -9.18
N ILE A 85 0.60 2.00 -9.58
CA ILE A 85 1.09 2.85 -10.68
C ILE A 85 2.48 3.39 -10.35
N TYR A 86 2.71 3.81 -9.12
CA TYR A 86 4.01 4.30 -8.67
C TYR A 86 5.08 3.21 -8.77
N VAL A 87 4.85 2.03 -8.20
CA VAL A 87 5.82 0.91 -8.22
C VAL A 87 6.06 0.42 -9.65
N ALA A 88 5.02 0.34 -10.48
CA ALA A 88 5.14 -0.04 -11.89
C ALA A 88 5.99 0.98 -12.67
N GLY A 89 5.71 2.28 -12.52
CA GLY A 89 6.50 3.34 -13.14
C GLY A 89 7.96 3.32 -12.69
N CYS A 90 8.18 3.08 -11.39
CA CYS A 90 9.51 2.89 -10.81
C CYS A 90 10.27 1.71 -11.42
N GLY A 91 9.59 0.57 -11.61
CA GLY A 91 10.14 -0.62 -12.26
C GLY A 91 10.50 -0.38 -13.73
N LEU A 92 9.58 0.23 -14.49
CA LEU A 92 9.79 0.57 -15.90
C LEU A 92 10.97 1.54 -16.08
N TYR A 93 11.07 2.57 -15.24
CA TYR A 93 12.20 3.50 -15.26
C TYR A 93 13.53 2.77 -15.03
N ARG A 94 13.58 1.87 -14.04
CA ARG A 94 14.79 1.10 -13.75
C ARG A 94 15.19 0.19 -14.91
N ILE A 95 14.24 -0.49 -15.56
CA ILE A 95 14.50 -1.32 -16.74
C ILE A 95 15.02 -0.45 -17.89
N ALA A 96 14.38 0.69 -18.16
CA ALA A 96 14.79 1.60 -19.22
C ALA A 96 16.22 2.12 -19.02
N VAL A 97 16.59 2.50 -17.80
CA VAL A 97 17.95 2.94 -17.46
C VAL A 97 18.97 1.81 -17.64
N LEU A 98 18.65 0.58 -17.20
CA LEU A 98 19.55 -0.57 -17.36
C LEU A 98 19.75 -0.95 -18.84
N ASN A 99 18.70 -0.87 -19.65
CA ASN A 99 18.79 -1.14 -21.09
C ASN A 99 19.65 -0.10 -21.80
N ARG A 100 19.50 1.19 -21.45
CA ARG A 100 20.35 2.26 -22.00
C ARG A 100 21.83 2.08 -21.64
N ARG A 101 22.13 1.62 -20.41
CA ARG A 101 23.51 1.34 -19.96
C ARG A 101 24.15 0.11 -20.59
N ARG A 102 23.36 -0.82 -21.14
CA ARG A 102 23.87 -2.03 -21.83
C ARG A 102 24.12 -1.81 -23.32
N ALA A 103 23.51 -0.76 -23.89
CA ALA A 103 23.55 -0.46 -25.31
C ALA A 103 24.65 0.55 -25.69
N GLY A 104 25.32 1.16 -24.71
CA GLY A 104 26.49 2.03 -24.90
C GLY A 104 27.69 1.47 -24.19
#